data_AF-A0A940Q1E4-F1
#
_entry.id   AF-A0A940Q1E4-F1
#
_cell.length_a   1.000
_cell.length_b   1.000
_cell.length_c   1.000
_cell.angle_alpha   90.00
_cell.angle_beta   90.00
_cell.angle_gamma   90.00
#
_symmetry.space_group_name_H-M   'P 1'
#
loop_
_entity.id
_entity.type
_entity.pdbx_description
1 polymer ?
#
loop_
_entity_poly.entity_id
_entity_poly.type
_entity_poly.pdbx_seq_one_letter_code
_entity_poly.pdbx_strand_id
1 'polypeptide(L)' 'MIPIIYDSIDTEALRSELIDHFGAASPYEPMAMADVLAAERASADELIRLAEMNGIDPNNFKK' A
#
# COMPACT_ATOMS: atom_id res chain seq x y z
N MET A 1 9.99 10.90 17.18
CA MET A 1 9.50 11.00 15.80
C MET A 1 10.63 10.50 14.91
N ILE A 2 10.53 9.27 14.39
CA ILE A 2 11.58 8.69 13.55
C ILE A 2 11.32 9.16 12.11
N PRO A 3 12.28 9.80 11.43
CA PRO A 3 12.09 10.16 10.04
C PRO A 3 11.97 8.87 9.22
N ILE A 4 10.85 8.72 8.50
CA ILE A 4 10.72 7.67 7.50
C ILE A 4 11.66 8.06 6.37
N ILE A 5 12.70 7.24 6.14
CA ILE A 5 13.59 7.40 5.00
C ILE A 5 12.85 6.78 3.81
N TYR A 6 12.07 7.61 3.12
CA TYR A 6 11.25 7.23 1.96
C TYR A 6 12.06 6.51 0.88
N ASP A 7 13.35 6.85 0.74
CA ASP A 7 14.28 6.22 -0.22
C ASP A 7 14.63 4.76 0.08
N SER A 8 14.32 4.27 1.28
CA SER A 8 14.64 2.89 1.71
C SER A 8 13.45 1.95 1.63
N ILE A 9 12.25 2.45 1.35
CA ILE A 9 11.04 1.62 1.30
C ILE A 9 10.95 0.92 -0.05
N ASP A 10 10.79 -0.40 -0.03
CA ASP A 10 10.44 -1.20 -1.19
C ASP A 10 8.98 -0.95 -1.57
N THR A 11 8.79 0.05 -2.42
CA THR A 11 7.46 0.45 -2.90
C THR A 11 6.78 -0.64 -3.72
N GLU A 12 7.53 -1.56 -4.34
CA GLU A 12 6.95 -2.69 -5.08
C GLU A 12 6.40 -3.73 -4.11
N ALA A 13 7.15 -4.06 -3.06
CA ALA A 13 6.65 -4.96 -2.01
C ALA A 13 5.43 -4.36 -1.29
N LEU A 14 5.47 -3.06 -0.97
CA LEU A 14 4.35 -2.35 -0.35
C LEU A 14 3.11 -2.32 -1.25
N ARG A 15 3.30 -2.12 -2.56
CA ARG A 15 2.23 -2.16 -3.56
C ARG A 15 1.59 -3.54 -3.63
N SER A 16 2.39 -4.59 -3.68
CA SER A 16 1.90 -5.98 -3.70
C SER A 16 1.06 -6.27 -2.45
N GLU A 17 1.53 -5.87 -1.26
CA GLU A 17 0.78 -6.08 -0.02
C GLU A 17 -0.56 -5.33 -0.04
N LEU A 18 -0.58 -4.07 -0.51
CA LEU A 18 -1.81 -3.29 -0.59
C LEU A 18 -2.82 -3.92 -1.56
N ILE A 19 -2.36 -4.39 -2.72
CA ILE A 19 -3.21 -5.08 -3.70
C ILE A 19 -3.77 -6.36 -3.10
N ASP A 20 -2.93 -7.16 -2.43
CA ASP A 20 -3.38 -8.39 -1.77
C ASP A 20 -4.34 -8.10 -0.62
N HIS A 21 -4.10 -7.04 0.16
CA HIS A 21 -4.99 -6.62 1.24
C HIS A 21 -6.37 -6.22 0.70
N PHE A 22 -6.44 -5.37 -0.33
CA PHE A 22 -7.69 -4.95 -0.95
C PHE A 22 -8.38 -6.11 -1.69
N GLY A 23 -7.61 -6.97 -2.36
CA GLY A 23 -8.12 -8.15 -3.06
C GLY A 23 -8.67 -9.23 -2.11
N ALA A 24 -8.01 -9.45 -0.97
CA ALA A 24 -8.48 -10.36 0.07
C ALA A 24 -9.70 -9.80 0.83
N ALA A 25 -9.79 -8.47 0.95
CA ALA A 25 -10.91 -7.81 1.63
C ALA A 25 -12.25 -8.04 0.89
N SER A 26 -12.28 -8.19 -0.44
CA SER A 26 -13.49 -8.65 -1.10
C SER A 26 -13.33 -9.09 -2.57
N PRO A 27 -13.65 -10.35 -2.91
CA PRO A 27 -13.87 -10.76 -4.29
C PRO A 27 -15.24 -10.31 -4.86
N TYR A 28 -16.10 -9.69 -4.04
CA TYR A 28 -17.50 -9.38 -4.41
C TYR A 28 -17.87 -7.89 -4.29
N GLU A 29 -16.98 -7.04 -3.77
CA GLU A 29 -17.25 -5.60 -3.65
C GLU A 29 -16.56 -4.79 -4.75
N PRO A 30 -17.33 -4.04 -5.58
CA PRO A 30 -16.77 -3.17 -6.62
C PRO A 30 -15.79 -2.11 -6.09
N MET A 31 -15.92 -1.71 -4.82
CA MET A 31 -15.04 -0.73 -4.18
C MET A 31 -13.62 -1.29 -3.98
N ALA A 32 -13.48 -2.55 -3.56
CA ALA A 32 -12.18 -3.21 -3.40
C ALA A 32 -11.39 -3.23 -4.73
N MET A 33 -12.09 -3.39 -5.86
CA MET A 33 -11.47 -3.34 -7.19
C MET A 33 -10.96 -1.94 -7.55
N ALA A 34 -11.64 -0.88 -7.11
CA ALA A 34 -11.19 0.49 -7.28
C ALA A 34 -9.97 0.80 -6.41
N ASP A 35 -9.93 0.26 -5.19
CA ASP A 35 -8.79 0.40 -4.26
C ASP A 35 -7.53 -0.34 -4.76
N VAL A 36 -7.71 -1.54 -5.34
CA VAL A 36 -6.64 -2.26 -6.05
C VAL A 36 -6.10 -1.43 -7.21
N LEU A 37 -6.97 -0.88 -8.06
CA LEU A 37 -6.56 -0.02 -9.18
C LEU A 37 -5.87 1.27 -8.71
N ALA A 38 -6.30 1.83 -7.59
CA ALA A 38 -5.66 2.99 -6.98
C ALA A 38 -4.24 2.64 -6.50
N ALA A 39 -4.08 1.52 -5.79
CA ALA A 39 -2.77 1.03 -5.36
C ALA A 39 -1.83 0.69 -6.54
N GLU A 40 -2.35 0.09 -7.62
CA GLU A 40 -1.57 -0.21 -8.83
C GLU A 40 -1.00 1.03 -9.53
N ARG A 41 -1.68 2.17 -9.43
CA ARG A 41 -1.29 3.40 -10.14
C ARG A 41 -0.69 4.45 -9.23
N ALA A 42 -0.73 4.23 -7.92
CA ALA A 42 -0.23 5.14 -6.90
C ALA A 42 1.29 5.35 -7.02
N SER A 43 1.70 6.58 -6.80
CA SER A 43 3.10 6.95 -6.54
C SER A 43 3.58 6.40 -5.20
N ALA A 44 4.90 6.41 -4.96
CA ALA A 44 5.50 5.96 -3.71
C ALA A 44 4.88 6.62 -2.46
N ASP A 45 4.68 7.95 -2.52
CA ASP A 45 4.08 8.70 -1.43
C ASP A 45 2.60 8.34 -1.21
N GLU A 46 1.87 8.05 -2.28
CA GLU A 46 0.47 7.64 -2.20
C GLU A 46 0.34 6.22 -1.64
N LEU A 47 1.22 5.29 -2.03
CA LEU A 47 1.27 3.95 -1.45
C LEU A 47 1.51 3.99 0.06
N ILE A 48 2.42 4.85 0.51
CA ILE A 48 2.70 5.01 1.94
C ILE A 48 1.48 5.55 2.69
N ARG A 49 0.80 6.55 2.13
CA ARG A 49 -0.45 7.06 2.73
C ARG A 49 -1.54 6.02 2.75
N LEU A 50 -1.72 5.26 1.66
CA LEU A 50 -2.70 4.17 1.59
C LEU A 50 -2.39 3.09 2.64
N ALA A 51 -1.12 2.74 2.80
CA ALA A 51 -0.68 1.79 3.82
C ALA A 51 -1.02 2.30 5.23
N GLU A 52 -0.63 3.54 5.56
CA GLU A 52 -0.95 4.15 6.86
C GLU A 52 -2.45 4.22 7.14
N MET A 53 -3.26 4.58 6.12
CA MET A 53 -4.72 4.65 6.22
C MET A 53 -5.37 3.28 6.46
N ASN A 54 -4.76 2.20 5.98
CA ASN A 54 -5.25 0.83 6.12
C ASN A 54 -4.54 0.06 7.26
N GLY A 55 -3.72 0.74 8.07
CA GLY A 55 -3.02 0.13 9.21
C GLY A 55 -1.83 -0.78 8.83
N ILE A 56 -1.36 -0.69 7.58
CA ILE A 56 -0.14 -1.35 7.11
C ILE A 56 1.05 -0.43 7.43
N ASP A 57 2.03 -0.93 8.17
CA ASP A 57 3.24 -0.16 8.49
C ASP A 57 4.22 -0.19 7.31
N PRO A 58 4.47 0.94 6.61
CA PRO A 58 5.42 1.02 5.51
C PRO A 58 6.85 0.65 5.93
N ASN A 59 7.19 0.78 7.22
CA ASN A 59 8.52 0.45 7.73
C ASN A 59 8.84 -1.04 7.69
N ASN A 60 7.83 -1.91 7.57
CA ASN A 60 8.03 -3.35 7.39
C ASN A 60 8.63 -3.69 6.02
N PHE A 61 8.61 -2.75 5.07
CA PHE A 61 9.03 -2.94 3.69
C PHE A 61 10.37 -2.26 3.39
N LYS A 62 11.21 -2.00 4.38
CA LYS A 62 12.53 -1.40 4.16
C LYS A 62 13.49 -2.41 3.49
N LYS A 63 14.27 -1.93 2.51
CA LYS A 63 15.42 -2.64 1.93
C LYS A 63 16.67 -2.56 2.79
#